data_AF-A0A518HIJ3-F1
#
_entry.id   AF-A0A518HIJ3-F1
#
_cell.length_a   1.000
_cell.length_b   1.000
_cell.length_c   1.000
_cell.angle_alpha   90.00
_cell.angle_beta   90.00
_cell.angle_gamma   90.00
#
_symmetry.space_group_name_H-M   'P 1'
#
loop_
_entity.id
_entity.type
_entity.pdbx_description
1 polymer ?
#
loop_
_entity_poly.entity_id
_entity_poly.type
_entity_poly.pdbx_seq_one_letter_code
_entity_poly.pdbx_strand_id
1 'polypeptide(L)'
;MNTKTNFHQCTTHDAPGGIAKARVLVIYTGGTIGAVPKDAGDPHSPLVIASWERLSEAIPKLDQLRERGIKIDAHAFVDPIDSTNIRLECWTALVDLIAENIEEYDGFVVVHGTDTMVYTASALSFMLKGLPKPVILTGAQVPVIGRVVEDGTRNLLASICLATKDIPEVCIFFDKRLYRGNRTIKSNASGLGGFSSPNYPPLAEIRDSDWSEDSIWINKNAVVKTPTRAFLPQTKLDATVVPIRLFPGISGDLLKNILHLQGLDGAVLEAYGTGNAPTDPDFLDPIGELEDKIAILDVSQCEEGEVRLGQYETGAGLLSRGVLSGADITAEAALCKLLVVLSDKNVKREEAKRMIEQNLAGEQSQSVLRIRLEKTTDAAQDRLDLLSAPNQPRHWDTRKISHVTLTLFGISTNADDASEVGSQIELHVNLEAGRSPKQNSSSYAGTFMKNIMQSPAFASFDLTDVASSVAPGAPPRVSLFAADIHTIKVEKALLMLFLRDASE
;
A
#
# COMPACT_ATOMS: atom_id res chain seq x y z
N MET A 1 -18.05 -13.42 22.57
CA MET A 1 -17.75 -13.77 21.16
C MET A 1 -18.82 -13.12 20.31
N ASN A 2 -18.44 -12.25 19.38
CA ASN A 2 -19.37 -11.56 18.49
C ASN A 2 -19.84 -12.58 17.44
N THR A 3 -21.10 -13.01 17.47
CA THR A 3 -21.61 -14.12 16.64
C THR A 3 -21.57 -13.81 15.14
N LYS A 4 -21.44 -12.53 14.76
CA LYS A 4 -21.44 -12.05 13.37
C LYS A 4 -20.23 -12.43 12.53
N THR A 5 -19.15 -12.94 13.13
CA THR A 5 -17.92 -13.34 12.41
C THR A 5 -17.73 -14.85 12.34
N ASN A 6 -18.68 -15.63 12.86
CA ASN A 6 -18.59 -17.09 12.81
C ASN A 6 -18.97 -17.60 11.42
N PHE A 7 -18.16 -18.52 10.89
CA PHE A 7 -18.49 -19.27 9.69
C PHE A 7 -19.20 -20.57 10.04
N HIS A 8 -20.06 -21.01 9.15
CA HIS A 8 -20.54 -22.39 9.11
C HIS A 8 -20.23 -22.97 7.74
N GLN A 9 -19.93 -24.27 7.72
CA GLN A 9 -19.77 -25.00 6.47
C GLN A 9 -21.14 -25.21 5.84
N CYS A 10 -21.28 -24.84 4.57
CA CYS A 10 -22.47 -25.08 3.78
C CYS A 10 -22.37 -26.45 3.08
N THR A 11 -23.50 -26.96 2.57
CA THR A 11 -23.54 -28.25 1.87
C THR A 11 -22.52 -28.32 0.74
N THR A 12 -21.62 -29.30 0.83
CA THR A 12 -20.61 -29.61 -0.19
C THR A 12 -21.26 -30.46 -1.28
N HIS A 13 -21.10 -30.05 -2.54
CA HIS A 13 -21.51 -30.87 -3.69
C HIS A 13 -20.26 -31.45 -4.34
N ASP A 14 -20.09 -32.76 -4.25
CA ASP A 14 -18.99 -33.44 -4.91
C ASP A 14 -19.10 -33.31 -6.44
N ALA A 15 -17.96 -33.22 -7.12
CA ALA A 15 -17.93 -33.29 -8.57
C ALA A 15 -18.47 -34.66 -9.02
N PRO A 16 -19.43 -34.74 -9.96
CA PRO A 16 -20.01 -36.01 -10.36
C PRO A 16 -18.96 -36.93 -11.00
N GLY A 17 -18.65 -38.04 -10.32
CA GLY A 17 -17.97 -39.21 -10.90
C GLY A 17 -16.55 -39.00 -11.42
N GLY A 18 -15.60 -38.60 -10.57
CA GLY A 18 -14.17 -38.57 -10.90
C GLY A 18 -13.30 -37.92 -9.80
N ILE A 19 -11.97 -38.01 -9.94
CA ILE A 19 -11.03 -37.22 -9.11
C ILE A 19 -11.15 -35.74 -9.54
N ALA A 20 -11.42 -34.84 -8.59
CA ALA A 20 -11.50 -33.41 -8.88
C ALA A 20 -10.17 -32.89 -9.45
N LYS A 21 -10.23 -32.06 -10.50
CA LYS A 21 -9.05 -31.42 -11.10
C LYS A 21 -8.54 -30.24 -10.27
N ALA A 22 -9.44 -29.57 -9.56
CA ALA A 22 -9.13 -28.48 -8.65
C ALA A 22 -10.19 -28.41 -7.54
N ARG A 23 -9.82 -27.89 -6.37
CA ARG A 23 -10.69 -27.65 -5.22
C ARG A 23 -10.68 -26.17 -4.87
N VAL A 24 -11.86 -25.53 -4.88
CA VAL A 24 -12.00 -24.11 -4.54
C VAL A 24 -12.94 -23.96 -3.35
N LEU A 25 -12.51 -23.19 -2.35
CA LEU A 25 -13.36 -22.80 -1.22
C LEU A 25 -13.99 -21.43 -1.49
N VAL A 26 -15.32 -21.39 -1.56
CA VAL A 26 -16.08 -20.14 -1.63
C VAL A 26 -16.43 -19.69 -0.22
N ILE A 27 -16.03 -18.48 0.14
CA ILE A 27 -16.27 -17.87 1.45
C ILE A 27 -17.31 -16.76 1.28
N TYR A 28 -18.54 -16.99 1.71
CA TYR A 28 -19.66 -16.06 1.57
C TYR A 28 -19.80 -15.15 2.80
N THR A 29 -19.41 -13.88 2.63
CA THR A 29 -19.55 -12.86 3.70
C THR A 29 -20.85 -12.06 3.60
N GLY A 30 -21.53 -12.11 2.44
CA GLY A 30 -22.76 -11.37 2.17
C GLY A 30 -22.64 -10.47 0.94
N GLY A 31 -23.16 -9.24 1.07
CA GLY A 31 -23.13 -8.22 0.02
C GLY A 31 -24.27 -8.29 -1.01
N THR A 32 -24.32 -7.27 -1.85
CA THR A 32 -25.40 -7.01 -2.84
C THR A 32 -25.73 -8.20 -3.72
N ILE A 33 -24.75 -9.06 -4.05
CA ILE A 33 -24.94 -10.26 -4.86
C ILE A 33 -26.08 -11.17 -4.35
N GLY A 34 -26.19 -11.33 -3.02
CA GLY A 34 -27.25 -12.11 -2.39
C GLY A 34 -28.38 -11.26 -1.82
N ALA A 35 -28.46 -9.97 -2.15
CA ALA A 35 -29.49 -9.10 -1.61
C ALA A 35 -30.88 -9.44 -2.19
N VAL A 36 -31.91 -9.37 -1.34
CA VAL A 36 -33.31 -9.63 -1.69
C VAL A 36 -34.22 -8.64 -0.98
N PRO A 37 -35.41 -8.32 -1.52
CA PRO A 37 -36.41 -7.56 -0.78
C PRO A 37 -36.74 -8.27 0.55
N LYS A 38 -36.71 -7.53 1.66
CA LYS A 38 -37.15 -8.01 2.97
C LYS A 38 -38.61 -8.45 2.94
N ASP A 39 -39.46 -7.67 2.29
CA ASP A 39 -40.83 -8.01 1.94
C ASP A 39 -40.94 -8.16 0.43
N ALA A 40 -41.20 -9.39 -0.03
CA ALA A 40 -41.27 -9.71 -1.45
C ALA A 40 -42.48 -9.07 -2.16
N GLY A 41 -43.52 -8.67 -1.41
CA GLY A 41 -44.72 -8.02 -1.95
C GLY A 41 -44.59 -6.50 -2.10
N ASP A 42 -43.57 -5.89 -1.50
CA ASP A 42 -43.35 -4.44 -1.52
C ASP A 42 -42.21 -4.08 -2.49
N PRO A 43 -42.50 -3.39 -3.61
CA PRO A 43 -41.48 -2.96 -4.58
C PRO A 43 -40.47 -1.94 -4.01
N HIS A 44 -40.77 -1.33 -2.86
CA HIS A 44 -39.91 -0.39 -2.15
C HIS A 44 -39.27 -0.99 -0.89
N SER A 45 -39.46 -2.30 -0.65
CA SER A 45 -38.88 -2.95 0.52
C SER A 45 -37.37 -2.73 0.56
N PRO A 46 -36.80 -2.40 1.72
CA PRO A 46 -35.36 -2.42 1.89
C PRO A 46 -34.82 -3.82 1.56
N LEU A 47 -33.59 -3.86 1.06
CA LEU A 47 -32.92 -5.11 0.77
C LEU A 47 -32.28 -5.68 2.05
N VAL A 48 -32.31 -7.00 2.15
CA VAL A 48 -31.58 -7.79 3.16
C VAL A 48 -30.73 -8.83 2.46
N ILE A 49 -29.67 -9.29 3.12
CA ILE A 49 -28.75 -10.27 2.54
C ILE A 49 -29.28 -11.68 2.80
N ALA A 50 -29.48 -12.45 1.74
CA ALA A 50 -29.91 -13.85 1.81
C ALA A 50 -28.76 -14.78 2.25
N SER A 51 -29.09 -16.02 2.61
CA SER A 51 -28.09 -17.05 2.88
C SER A 51 -27.38 -17.53 1.62
N TRP A 52 -26.24 -18.21 1.79
CA TRP A 52 -25.50 -18.81 0.68
C TRP A 52 -26.35 -19.83 -0.09
N GLU A 53 -27.15 -20.64 0.60
CA GLU A 53 -27.98 -21.68 -0.02
C GLU A 53 -28.93 -21.05 -1.04
N ARG A 54 -29.64 -19.99 -0.64
CA ARG A 54 -30.57 -19.27 -1.53
C ARG A 54 -29.86 -18.59 -2.70
N LEU A 55 -28.64 -18.07 -2.49
CA LEU A 55 -27.85 -17.51 -3.58
C LEU A 55 -27.38 -18.60 -4.55
N SER A 56 -26.89 -19.71 -4.03
CA SER A 56 -26.36 -20.82 -4.83
C SER A 56 -27.44 -21.49 -5.68
N GLU A 57 -28.67 -21.63 -5.15
CA GLU A 57 -29.84 -22.11 -5.90
C GLU A 57 -30.20 -21.18 -7.07
N ALA A 58 -29.99 -19.87 -6.90
CA ALA A 58 -30.23 -18.89 -7.95
C ALA A 58 -29.14 -18.90 -9.05
N ILE A 59 -28.05 -19.65 -8.86
CA ILE A 59 -26.92 -19.76 -9.81
C ILE A 59 -26.71 -21.23 -10.21
N PRO A 60 -27.63 -21.83 -10.98
CA PRO A 60 -27.50 -23.22 -11.43
C PRO A 60 -26.25 -23.46 -12.31
N LYS A 61 -25.67 -22.40 -12.87
CA LYS A 61 -24.42 -22.47 -13.64
C LYS A 61 -23.21 -22.91 -12.81
N LEU A 62 -23.28 -22.92 -11.48
CA LEU A 62 -22.25 -23.52 -10.63
C LEU A 62 -22.05 -25.01 -10.94
N ASP A 63 -23.11 -25.73 -11.31
CA ASP A 63 -23.04 -27.15 -11.67
C ASP A 63 -22.20 -27.39 -12.92
N GLN A 64 -22.19 -26.45 -13.87
CA GLN A 64 -21.35 -26.54 -15.08
C GLN A 64 -19.85 -26.49 -14.73
N LEU A 65 -19.46 -25.78 -13.67
CA LEU A 65 -18.07 -25.80 -13.19
C LEU A 65 -17.73 -27.13 -12.50
N ARG A 66 -18.69 -27.72 -11.77
CA ARG A 66 -18.53 -29.04 -11.15
C ARG A 66 -18.36 -30.13 -12.18
N GLU A 67 -19.15 -30.10 -13.25
CA GLU A 67 -19.04 -31.00 -14.41
C GLU A 67 -17.69 -30.86 -15.14
N ARG A 68 -17.07 -29.68 -15.10
CA ARG A 68 -15.71 -29.44 -15.61
C ARG A 68 -14.60 -29.96 -14.68
N GLY A 69 -14.96 -30.50 -13.52
CA GLY A 69 -14.04 -31.12 -12.56
C GLY A 69 -13.54 -30.18 -11.46
N ILE A 70 -14.16 -29.02 -11.25
CA ILE A 70 -13.85 -28.13 -10.12
C ILE A 70 -14.76 -28.52 -8.94
N LYS A 71 -14.18 -29.02 -7.84
CA LYS A 71 -14.90 -29.20 -6.59
C LYS A 71 -15.07 -27.85 -5.92
N ILE A 72 -16.32 -27.49 -5.60
CA ILE A 72 -16.68 -26.21 -5.00
C ILE A 72 -17.30 -26.48 -3.64
N ASP A 73 -16.55 -26.19 -2.59
CA ASP A 73 -17.04 -26.19 -1.21
C ASP A 73 -17.33 -24.75 -0.78
N ALA A 74 -18.19 -24.55 0.21
CA ALA A 74 -18.58 -23.22 0.65
C ALA A 74 -18.66 -23.08 2.17
N HIS A 75 -18.16 -21.95 2.68
CA HIS A 75 -18.32 -21.51 4.06
C HIS A 75 -19.00 -20.14 4.06
N ALA A 76 -20.03 -19.95 4.87
CA ALA A 76 -20.75 -18.68 4.95
C ALA A 76 -20.70 -18.10 6.36
N PHE A 77 -20.68 -16.78 6.48
CA PHE A 77 -21.04 -16.16 7.75
C PHE A 77 -22.42 -16.64 8.17
N VAL A 78 -22.57 -16.97 9.45
CA VAL A 78 -23.87 -17.38 10.02
C VAL A 78 -24.95 -16.34 9.70
N ASP A 79 -24.59 -15.06 9.85
CA ASP A 79 -25.39 -13.93 9.41
C ASP A 79 -24.64 -13.17 8.31
N PRO A 80 -24.91 -13.42 7.01
CA PRO A 80 -24.31 -12.65 5.93
C PRO A 80 -24.62 -11.16 6.08
N ILE A 81 -23.61 -10.32 5.85
CA ILE A 81 -23.70 -8.89 6.15
C ILE A 81 -23.57 -8.01 4.91
N ASP A 82 -24.08 -6.79 5.04
CA ASP A 82 -23.74 -5.70 4.15
C ASP A 82 -22.28 -5.26 4.41
N SER A 83 -21.52 -4.98 3.35
CA SER A 83 -20.10 -4.61 3.43
C SER A 83 -19.83 -3.37 4.28
N THR A 84 -20.79 -2.46 4.40
CA THR A 84 -20.70 -1.27 5.27
C THR A 84 -20.60 -1.63 6.76
N ASN A 85 -20.97 -2.85 7.13
CA ASN A 85 -20.89 -3.37 8.50
C ASN A 85 -19.67 -4.28 8.73
N ILE A 86 -18.77 -4.41 7.76
CA ILE A 86 -17.50 -5.14 7.93
C ILE A 86 -16.65 -4.44 8.99
N ARG A 87 -16.00 -5.25 9.83
CA ARG A 87 -15.11 -4.80 10.91
C ARG A 87 -13.79 -5.55 10.85
N LEU A 88 -12.80 -5.09 11.62
CA LEU A 88 -11.48 -5.74 11.70
C LEU A 88 -11.58 -7.21 12.09
N GLU A 89 -12.53 -7.57 12.96
CA GLU A 89 -12.74 -8.96 13.38
C GLU A 89 -13.24 -9.87 12.23
N CYS A 90 -13.89 -9.30 11.21
CA CYS A 90 -14.25 -10.03 10.00
C CYS A 90 -13.00 -10.39 9.19
N TRP A 91 -12.02 -9.48 9.10
CA TRP A 91 -10.77 -9.74 8.39
C TRP A 91 -9.94 -10.80 9.09
N THR A 92 -9.85 -10.76 10.42
CA THR A 92 -9.14 -11.81 11.18
C THR A 92 -9.79 -13.17 10.98
N ALA A 93 -11.13 -13.25 11.02
CA ALA A 93 -11.87 -14.50 10.77
C ALA A 93 -11.67 -15.04 9.35
N LEU A 94 -11.59 -14.16 8.34
CA LEU A 94 -11.26 -14.56 6.96
C LEU A 94 -9.85 -15.14 6.85
N VAL A 95 -8.86 -14.49 7.49
CA VAL A 95 -7.47 -14.97 7.50
C VAL A 95 -7.35 -16.31 8.20
N ASP A 96 -7.99 -16.48 9.36
CA ASP A 96 -8.01 -17.75 10.10
C ASP A 96 -8.59 -18.86 9.22
N LEU A 97 -9.76 -18.63 8.61
CA LEU A 97 -10.41 -19.63 7.75
C LEU A 97 -9.55 -20.01 6.54
N ILE A 98 -8.96 -19.03 5.84
CA ILE A 98 -8.08 -19.28 4.70
C ILE A 98 -6.84 -20.06 5.15
N ALA A 99 -6.23 -19.68 6.27
CA ALA A 99 -5.03 -20.30 6.79
C ALA A 99 -5.24 -21.76 7.22
N GLU A 100 -6.36 -22.04 7.89
CA GLU A 100 -6.74 -23.40 8.31
C GLU A 100 -6.97 -24.34 7.11
N ASN A 101 -7.37 -23.78 5.97
CA ASN A 101 -7.75 -24.53 4.77
C ASN A 101 -6.70 -24.44 3.63
N ILE A 102 -5.54 -23.82 3.88
CA ILE A 102 -4.55 -23.50 2.84
C ILE A 102 -4.01 -24.73 2.13
N GLU A 103 -3.91 -25.88 2.81
CA GLU A 103 -3.41 -27.13 2.24
C GLU A 103 -4.50 -27.92 1.48
N GLU A 104 -5.77 -27.71 1.82
CA GLU A 104 -6.87 -28.54 1.31
C GLU A 104 -7.42 -28.05 -0.04
N TYR A 105 -7.35 -26.75 -0.30
CA TYR A 105 -7.90 -26.10 -1.49
C TYR A 105 -6.81 -25.51 -2.37
N ASP A 106 -7.03 -25.47 -3.67
CA ASP A 106 -6.12 -24.86 -4.65
C ASP A 106 -6.27 -23.33 -4.72
N GLY A 107 -7.40 -22.80 -4.26
CA GLY A 107 -7.66 -21.37 -4.16
C GLY A 107 -8.96 -21.02 -3.44
N PHE A 108 -9.15 -19.73 -3.21
CA PHE A 108 -10.24 -19.19 -2.39
C PHE A 108 -10.99 -18.10 -3.15
N VAL A 109 -12.30 -18.09 -3.03
CA VAL A 109 -13.15 -17.01 -3.54
C VAL A 109 -13.92 -16.39 -2.39
N VAL A 110 -13.65 -15.13 -2.06
CA VAL A 110 -14.39 -14.40 -1.02
C VAL A 110 -15.49 -13.58 -1.68
N VAL A 111 -16.73 -13.99 -1.49
CA VAL A 111 -17.91 -13.26 -1.98
C VAL A 111 -18.26 -12.18 -0.96
N HIS A 112 -18.20 -10.92 -1.39
CA HIS A 112 -18.20 -9.73 -0.54
C HIS A 112 -19.01 -8.59 -1.15
N GLY A 113 -19.54 -7.69 -0.31
CA GLY A 113 -20.19 -6.46 -0.77
C GLY A 113 -19.20 -5.45 -1.33
N THR A 114 -19.60 -4.66 -2.32
CA THR A 114 -18.66 -3.85 -3.12
C THR A 114 -18.09 -2.66 -2.35
N ASP A 115 -18.82 -2.07 -1.40
CA ASP A 115 -18.44 -0.80 -0.74
C ASP A 115 -17.12 -0.85 0.02
N THR A 116 -16.83 -1.97 0.70
CA THR A 116 -15.59 -2.11 1.50
C THR A 116 -14.68 -3.22 0.97
N MET A 117 -14.97 -3.77 -0.22
CA MET A 117 -14.19 -4.87 -0.83
C MET A 117 -12.71 -4.51 -1.01
N VAL A 118 -12.41 -3.26 -1.39
CA VAL A 118 -11.03 -2.77 -1.54
C VAL A 118 -10.27 -2.80 -0.22
N TYR A 119 -10.91 -2.41 0.88
CA TYR A 119 -10.30 -2.44 2.21
C TYR A 119 -10.03 -3.89 2.63
N THR A 120 -11.01 -4.79 2.47
CA THR A 120 -10.82 -6.21 2.78
C THR A 120 -9.71 -6.82 1.93
N ALA A 121 -9.69 -6.59 0.61
CA ALA A 121 -8.65 -7.10 -0.27
C ALA A 121 -7.25 -6.58 0.11
N SER A 122 -7.17 -5.30 0.48
CA SER A 122 -5.92 -4.67 0.91
C SER A 122 -5.45 -5.22 2.25
N ALA A 123 -6.32 -5.34 3.25
CA ALA A 123 -5.98 -5.90 4.54
C ALA A 123 -5.50 -7.37 4.41
N LEU A 124 -6.23 -8.19 3.68
CA LEU A 124 -5.88 -9.60 3.46
C LEU A 124 -4.52 -9.75 2.75
N SER A 125 -4.17 -8.85 1.80
CA SER A 125 -2.88 -8.95 1.10
C SER A 125 -1.67 -8.73 2.01
N PHE A 126 -1.82 -7.88 3.04
CA PHE A 126 -0.78 -7.69 4.06
C PHE A 126 -0.82 -8.74 5.17
N MET A 127 -2.01 -9.27 5.49
CA MET A 127 -2.18 -10.27 6.56
C MET A 127 -1.75 -11.68 6.12
N LEU A 128 -2.02 -12.08 4.87
CA LEU A 128 -1.67 -13.39 4.32
C LEU A 128 -0.21 -13.41 3.82
N LYS A 129 0.75 -13.14 4.70
CA LYS A 129 2.17 -13.03 4.34
C LYS A 129 2.68 -14.36 3.76
N GLY A 130 3.23 -14.31 2.54
CA GLY A 130 3.74 -15.52 1.87
C GLY A 130 2.64 -16.42 1.29
N LEU A 131 1.47 -15.85 0.96
CA LEU A 131 0.36 -16.56 0.33
C LEU A 131 0.81 -17.37 -0.91
N PRO A 132 0.61 -18.69 -0.94
CA PRO A 132 1.03 -19.53 -2.06
C PRO A 132 -0.05 -19.74 -3.13
N LYS A 133 -1.30 -19.32 -2.86
CA LYS A 133 -2.50 -19.67 -3.64
C LYS A 133 -3.40 -18.45 -3.87
N PRO A 134 -4.17 -18.39 -4.96
CA PRO A 134 -5.07 -17.26 -5.24
C PRO A 134 -6.16 -17.10 -4.17
N VAL A 135 -6.39 -15.85 -3.77
CA VAL A 135 -7.54 -15.42 -2.97
C VAL A 135 -8.26 -14.32 -3.73
N ILE A 136 -9.42 -14.62 -4.29
CA ILE A 136 -10.13 -13.71 -5.19
C ILE A 136 -11.39 -13.19 -4.50
N LEU A 137 -11.41 -11.88 -4.24
CA LEU A 137 -12.61 -11.19 -3.80
C LEU A 137 -13.49 -10.87 -5.01
N THR A 138 -14.79 -11.06 -4.84
CA THR A 138 -15.78 -10.71 -5.87
C THR A 138 -17.14 -10.41 -5.28
N GLY A 139 -18.07 -9.93 -6.11
CA GLY A 139 -19.41 -9.56 -5.70
C GLY A 139 -20.25 -9.12 -6.90
N ALA A 140 -21.23 -8.27 -6.66
CA ALA A 140 -22.12 -7.73 -7.69
C ALA A 140 -22.55 -6.31 -7.36
N GLN A 141 -22.81 -5.50 -8.38
CA GLN A 141 -23.48 -4.20 -8.23
C GLN A 141 -25.00 -4.35 -8.23
N VAL A 142 -25.51 -5.42 -8.85
CA VAL A 142 -26.93 -5.74 -8.91
C VAL A 142 -27.18 -7.09 -8.23
N PRO A 143 -28.25 -7.23 -7.43
CA PRO A 143 -28.57 -8.52 -6.83
C PRO A 143 -28.86 -9.59 -7.89
N VAL A 144 -28.40 -10.81 -7.65
CA VAL A 144 -28.62 -11.94 -8.57
C VAL A 144 -30.08 -12.39 -8.50
N ILE A 145 -30.64 -12.46 -7.30
CA ILE A 145 -31.97 -13.02 -7.06
C ILE A 145 -33.04 -12.01 -7.52
N GLY A 146 -33.89 -12.43 -8.46
CA GLY A 146 -35.04 -11.65 -8.91
C GLY A 146 -34.72 -10.47 -9.83
N ARG A 147 -33.53 -10.45 -10.46
CA ARG A 147 -33.12 -9.46 -11.47
C ARG A 147 -32.78 -10.13 -12.79
N VAL A 148 -33.09 -9.44 -13.89
CA VAL A 148 -32.88 -9.94 -15.27
C VAL A 148 -31.48 -9.61 -15.79
N VAL A 149 -31.00 -8.40 -15.50
CA VAL A 149 -29.66 -7.96 -15.85
C VAL A 149 -28.88 -7.86 -14.55
N GLU A 150 -27.93 -8.77 -14.38
CA GLU A 150 -27.09 -8.89 -13.19
C GLU A 150 -25.65 -9.24 -13.58
N ASP A 151 -24.70 -8.87 -12.72
CA ASP A 151 -23.27 -9.10 -12.92
C ASP A 151 -22.69 -10.19 -12.00
N GLY A 152 -23.41 -10.54 -10.93
CA GLY A 152 -22.95 -11.42 -9.86
C GLY A 152 -22.68 -12.85 -10.28
N THR A 153 -23.57 -13.47 -11.07
CA THR A 153 -23.36 -14.83 -11.61
C THR A 153 -22.06 -14.88 -12.39
N ARG A 154 -21.86 -13.91 -13.27
CA ARG A 154 -20.68 -13.83 -14.13
C ARG A 154 -19.42 -13.67 -13.29
N ASN A 155 -19.43 -12.72 -12.35
CA ASN A 155 -18.30 -12.41 -11.49
C ASN A 155 -17.92 -13.59 -10.59
N LEU A 156 -18.91 -14.31 -10.03
CA LEU A 156 -18.67 -15.49 -9.20
C LEU A 156 -18.05 -16.65 -9.99
N LEU A 157 -18.65 -17.03 -11.12
CA LEU A 157 -18.14 -18.12 -11.96
C LEU A 157 -16.71 -17.84 -12.45
N ALA A 158 -16.45 -16.59 -12.87
CA ALA A 158 -15.13 -16.12 -13.25
C ALA A 158 -14.09 -16.30 -12.14
N SER A 159 -14.46 -15.87 -10.93
CA SER A 159 -13.57 -15.88 -9.77
C SER A 159 -13.23 -17.31 -9.37
N ILE A 160 -14.19 -18.24 -9.44
CA ILE A 160 -13.93 -19.66 -9.19
C ILE A 160 -12.96 -20.23 -10.22
N CYS A 161 -13.12 -19.91 -11.51
CA CYS A 161 -12.16 -20.33 -12.53
C CYS A 161 -10.76 -19.73 -12.29
N LEU A 162 -10.68 -18.44 -11.96
CA LEU A 162 -9.40 -17.76 -11.71
C LEU A 162 -8.72 -18.27 -10.43
N ALA A 163 -9.48 -18.73 -9.44
CA ALA A 163 -8.96 -19.34 -8.21
C ALA A 163 -8.28 -20.70 -8.45
N THR A 164 -8.36 -21.25 -9.67
CA THR A 164 -7.60 -22.45 -10.07
C THR A 164 -6.28 -22.12 -10.77
N LYS A 165 -5.94 -20.84 -10.92
CA LYS A 165 -4.75 -20.37 -11.67
C LYS A 165 -3.61 -20.03 -10.72
N ASP A 166 -2.38 -20.07 -11.26
CA ASP A 166 -1.15 -19.73 -10.53
C ASP A 166 -1.00 -18.21 -10.40
N ILE A 167 -1.83 -17.62 -9.53
CA ILE A 167 -1.85 -16.19 -9.19
C ILE A 167 -1.83 -16.10 -7.67
N PRO A 168 -0.65 -16.19 -7.02
CA PRO A 168 -0.51 -16.30 -5.56
C PRO A 168 -0.69 -14.94 -4.87
N GLU A 169 -1.82 -14.29 -5.12
CA GLU A 169 -2.15 -12.95 -4.68
C GLU A 169 -3.58 -12.85 -4.13
N VAL A 170 -3.80 -11.82 -3.32
CA VAL A 170 -5.16 -11.35 -3.02
C VAL A 170 -5.60 -10.41 -4.13
N CYS A 171 -6.69 -10.76 -4.80
CA CYS A 171 -7.16 -10.05 -5.99
C CYS A 171 -8.62 -9.61 -5.86
N ILE A 172 -9.03 -8.65 -6.68
CA ILE A 172 -10.44 -8.35 -6.91
C ILE A 172 -10.76 -8.70 -8.36
N PHE A 173 -11.77 -9.54 -8.58
CA PHE A 173 -12.31 -9.77 -9.90
C PHE A 173 -13.63 -9.04 -10.09
N PHE A 174 -13.69 -8.16 -11.09
CA PHE A 174 -14.89 -7.44 -11.45
C PHE A 174 -14.87 -7.04 -12.93
N ASP A 175 -16.02 -7.11 -13.59
CA ASP A 175 -16.22 -6.71 -14.99
C ASP A 175 -15.10 -7.16 -15.95
N LYS A 176 -14.91 -8.48 -16.03
CA LYS A 176 -13.93 -9.17 -16.89
C LYS A 176 -12.46 -8.97 -16.52
N ARG A 177 -12.13 -8.18 -15.51
CA ARG A 177 -10.73 -7.90 -15.13
C ARG A 177 -10.43 -8.40 -13.73
N LEU A 178 -9.25 -8.98 -13.58
CA LEU A 178 -8.66 -9.33 -12.29
C LEU A 178 -7.63 -8.25 -11.94
N TYR A 179 -7.84 -7.58 -10.81
CA TYR A 179 -6.94 -6.56 -10.29
C TYR A 179 -6.19 -7.08 -9.08
N ARG A 180 -4.96 -6.60 -8.88
CA ARG A 180 -4.27 -6.76 -7.60
C ARG A 180 -5.07 -6.02 -6.52
N GLY A 181 -5.42 -6.70 -5.43
CA GLY A 181 -6.37 -6.20 -4.44
C GLY A 181 -5.97 -4.86 -3.83
N ASN A 182 -4.71 -4.74 -3.37
CA ASN A 182 -4.14 -3.52 -2.77
C ASN A 182 -3.70 -2.44 -3.78
N ARG A 183 -4.09 -2.57 -5.05
CA ARG A 183 -3.93 -1.53 -6.10
C ARG A 183 -5.27 -1.00 -6.61
N THR A 184 -6.37 -1.55 -6.10
CA THR A 184 -7.71 -1.29 -6.61
C THR A 184 -8.36 -0.14 -5.84
N ILE A 185 -9.23 0.63 -6.49
CA ILE A 185 -10.18 1.56 -5.88
C ILE A 185 -11.60 1.25 -6.35
N LYS A 186 -12.62 1.62 -5.55
CA LYS A 186 -14.01 1.61 -6.01
C LYS A 186 -14.31 2.92 -6.74
N SER A 187 -14.02 2.96 -8.03
CA SER A 187 -14.14 4.16 -8.85
C SER A 187 -15.56 4.48 -9.31
N ASN A 188 -16.49 3.53 -9.22
CA ASN A 188 -17.89 3.79 -9.57
C ASN A 188 -18.88 3.18 -8.58
N ALA A 189 -19.79 4.02 -8.08
CA ALA A 189 -20.78 3.64 -7.09
C ALA A 189 -21.88 2.70 -7.62
N SER A 190 -22.17 2.72 -8.93
CA SER A 190 -23.33 1.99 -9.51
C SER A 190 -23.05 1.28 -10.84
N GLY A 191 -22.02 1.71 -11.58
CA GLY A 191 -21.62 1.07 -12.83
C GLY A 191 -21.11 -0.35 -12.62
N LEU A 192 -21.41 -1.24 -13.59
CA LEU A 192 -20.99 -2.65 -13.53
C LEU A 192 -19.47 -2.79 -13.50
N GLY A 193 -18.72 -1.88 -14.12
CA GLY A 193 -17.28 -1.70 -13.92
C GLY A 193 -16.99 -0.87 -12.67
N GLY A 194 -17.35 -1.38 -11.49
CA GLY A 194 -17.29 -0.64 -10.23
C GLY A 194 -15.88 -0.33 -9.69
N PHE A 195 -14.87 -0.99 -10.25
CA PHE A 195 -13.49 -0.96 -9.74
C PHE A 195 -12.48 -0.64 -10.84
N SER A 196 -11.41 0.05 -10.46
CA SER A 196 -10.24 0.34 -11.30
C SER A 196 -8.94 0.18 -10.52
N SER A 197 -7.82 0.12 -11.22
CA SER A 197 -6.47 0.04 -10.64
C SER A 197 -5.60 1.12 -11.32
N PRO A 198 -5.59 2.36 -10.82
CA PRO A 198 -5.02 3.50 -11.53
C PRO A 198 -3.50 3.39 -11.76
N ASN A 199 -2.77 2.94 -10.74
CA ASN A 199 -1.30 2.88 -10.76
C ASN A 199 -0.73 1.49 -11.11
N TYR A 200 -1.56 0.52 -11.50
CA TYR A 200 -1.09 -0.83 -11.81
C TYR A 200 -1.98 -1.55 -12.84
N PRO A 201 -1.44 -2.27 -13.83
CA PRO A 201 -2.25 -2.96 -14.84
C PRO A 201 -3.04 -4.14 -14.24
N PRO A 202 -4.14 -4.57 -14.88
CA PRO A 202 -4.83 -5.81 -14.54
C PRO A 202 -3.88 -7.03 -14.61
N LEU A 203 -4.09 -7.97 -13.70
CA LEU A 203 -3.38 -9.25 -13.63
C LEU A 203 -3.92 -10.26 -14.65
N ALA A 204 -5.22 -10.22 -14.92
CA ALA A 204 -5.87 -11.05 -15.93
C ALA A 204 -7.09 -10.36 -16.53
N GLU A 205 -7.50 -10.81 -17.72
CA GLU A 205 -8.70 -10.35 -18.42
C GLU A 205 -9.40 -11.53 -19.10
N ILE A 206 -10.73 -11.54 -19.02
CA ILE A 206 -11.59 -12.49 -19.73
C ILE A 206 -11.97 -11.89 -21.08
N ARG A 207 -11.37 -12.42 -22.15
CA ARG A 207 -11.41 -11.83 -23.49
C ARG A 207 -12.58 -12.32 -24.34
N ASP A 208 -13.01 -13.56 -24.14
CA ASP A 208 -14.15 -14.14 -24.85
C ASP A 208 -15.32 -14.47 -23.91
N SER A 209 -16.47 -14.71 -24.51
CA SER A 209 -17.76 -15.00 -23.91
C SER A 209 -17.95 -16.47 -23.47
N ASP A 210 -17.06 -17.38 -23.87
CA ASP A 210 -17.24 -18.83 -23.73
C ASP A 210 -16.67 -19.43 -22.42
N TRP A 211 -16.03 -18.63 -21.56
CA TRP A 211 -15.49 -19.07 -20.26
C TRP A 211 -14.56 -20.30 -20.34
N SER A 212 -14.01 -20.58 -21.53
CA SER A 212 -13.00 -21.61 -21.72
C SER A 212 -11.69 -21.19 -21.06
N GLU A 213 -10.79 -22.14 -20.79
CA GLU A 213 -9.47 -21.80 -20.24
C GLU A 213 -8.68 -20.88 -21.17
N ASP A 214 -8.87 -21.02 -22.48
CA ASP A 214 -8.20 -20.23 -23.52
C ASP A 214 -8.68 -18.76 -23.54
N SER A 215 -9.84 -18.48 -22.96
CA SER A 215 -10.46 -17.15 -22.91
C SER A 215 -9.94 -16.27 -21.78
N ILE A 216 -9.13 -16.82 -20.86
CA ILE A 216 -8.51 -16.09 -19.75
C ILE A 216 -7.08 -15.71 -20.16
N TRP A 217 -6.85 -14.43 -20.39
CA TRP A 217 -5.50 -13.91 -20.57
C TRP A 217 -4.92 -13.50 -19.22
N ILE A 218 -3.74 -14.02 -18.87
CA ILE A 218 -3.00 -13.66 -17.64
C ILE A 218 -1.75 -12.86 -18.02
N ASN A 219 -1.58 -11.70 -17.41
CA ASN A 219 -0.40 -10.86 -17.53
C ASN A 219 0.71 -11.37 -16.59
N LYS A 220 1.49 -12.34 -17.06
CA LYS A 220 2.59 -12.96 -16.27
C LYS A 220 3.64 -11.96 -15.77
N ASN A 221 3.79 -10.80 -16.42
CA ASN A 221 4.74 -9.76 -15.99
C ASN A 221 4.19 -8.90 -14.84
N ALA A 222 2.86 -8.90 -14.65
CA ALA A 222 2.22 -8.17 -13.56
C ALA A 222 1.98 -9.05 -12.33
N VAL A 223 1.80 -10.37 -12.50
CA VAL A 223 1.61 -11.31 -11.40
C VAL A 223 2.91 -11.52 -10.63
N VAL A 224 2.85 -11.50 -9.29
CA VAL A 224 4.02 -11.85 -8.46
C VAL A 224 4.32 -13.34 -8.56
N LYS A 225 5.61 -13.69 -8.52
CA LYS A 225 6.02 -15.09 -8.44
C LYS A 225 5.59 -15.69 -7.10
N THR A 226 5.32 -16.99 -7.11
CA THR A 226 5.02 -17.75 -5.89
C THR A 226 6.10 -17.50 -4.84
N PRO A 227 5.72 -17.04 -3.63
CA PRO A 227 6.70 -16.74 -2.60
C PRO A 227 7.52 -17.98 -2.22
N THR A 228 8.85 -17.83 -2.12
CA THR A 228 9.73 -18.87 -1.57
C THR A 228 9.78 -18.85 -0.03
N ARG A 229 9.26 -17.79 0.58
CA ARG A 229 9.12 -17.63 2.03
C ARG A 229 7.95 -18.48 2.56
N ALA A 230 8.04 -18.84 3.84
CA ALA A 230 6.96 -19.53 4.53
C ALA A 230 5.67 -18.68 4.56
N PHE A 231 4.53 -19.36 4.47
CA PHE A 231 3.22 -18.76 4.69
C PHE A 231 3.02 -18.50 6.19
N LEU A 232 2.90 -17.22 6.56
CA LEU A 232 2.86 -16.73 7.95
C LEU A 232 1.70 -15.74 8.12
N PRO A 233 0.46 -16.22 8.22
CA PRO A 233 -0.71 -15.36 8.37
C PRO A 233 -0.67 -14.55 9.67
N GLN A 234 -1.04 -13.27 9.59
CA GLN A 234 -1.22 -12.40 10.75
C GLN A 234 -2.72 -12.27 11.06
N THR A 235 -3.13 -12.71 12.24
CA THR A 235 -4.55 -12.82 12.63
C THR A 235 -4.96 -11.83 13.72
N LYS A 236 -4.07 -10.90 14.07
CA LYS A 236 -4.32 -9.87 15.09
C LYS A 236 -4.15 -8.47 14.50
N LEU A 237 -5.15 -7.64 14.79
CA LEU A 237 -5.19 -6.21 14.45
C LEU A 237 -5.61 -5.44 15.69
N ASP A 238 -4.67 -4.68 16.26
CA ASP A 238 -4.89 -3.89 17.48
C ASP A 238 -4.32 -2.48 17.44
N ALA A 239 -3.76 -2.07 16.31
CA ALA A 239 -3.36 -0.69 16.06
C ALA A 239 -4.59 0.23 15.82
N THR A 240 -4.48 1.48 16.26
CA THR A 240 -5.44 2.53 15.93
C THR A 240 -4.87 3.45 14.86
N VAL A 241 -5.54 3.55 13.72
CA VAL A 241 -5.11 4.38 12.58
C VAL A 241 -6.27 5.23 12.08
N VAL A 242 -5.98 6.46 11.66
CA VAL A 242 -6.98 7.41 11.12
C VAL A 242 -6.58 7.95 9.75
N PRO A 243 -7.48 7.99 8.75
CA PRO A 243 -7.28 8.76 7.53
C PRO A 243 -7.62 10.23 7.76
N ILE A 244 -6.79 11.13 7.26
CA ILE A 244 -6.93 12.58 7.37
C ILE A 244 -6.80 13.16 5.97
N ARG A 245 -7.94 13.52 5.38
CA ARG A 245 -7.96 14.17 4.07
C ARG A 245 -7.74 15.66 4.20
N LEU A 246 -6.70 16.19 3.55
CA LEU A 246 -6.45 17.63 3.51
C LEU A 246 -7.51 18.34 2.67
N PHE A 247 -7.91 19.54 3.09
CA PHE A 247 -8.76 20.43 2.30
C PHE A 247 -8.38 21.88 2.55
N PRO A 248 -8.60 22.80 1.59
CA PRO A 248 -8.28 24.21 1.78
C PRO A 248 -9.01 24.77 3.00
N GLY A 249 -8.26 25.21 4.01
CA GLY A 249 -8.82 25.73 5.27
C GLY A 249 -8.86 24.72 6.43
N ILE A 250 -8.30 23.51 6.29
CA ILE A 250 -8.05 22.65 7.45
C ILE A 250 -7.18 23.40 8.49
N SER A 251 -7.66 23.51 9.73
CA SER A 251 -6.93 24.25 10.77
C SER A 251 -5.90 23.38 11.47
N GLY A 252 -4.82 24.02 11.96
CA GLY A 252 -3.82 23.38 12.81
C GLY A 252 -4.43 22.74 14.06
N ASP A 253 -5.39 23.41 14.70
CA ASP A 253 -6.13 22.89 15.86
C ASP A 253 -6.88 21.59 15.56
N LEU A 254 -7.57 21.51 14.41
CA LEU A 254 -8.29 20.29 14.03
C LEU A 254 -7.31 19.14 13.83
N LEU A 255 -6.22 19.39 13.09
CA LEU A 255 -5.17 18.39 12.88
C LEU A 255 -4.55 17.93 14.21
N LYS A 256 -4.20 18.89 15.08
CA LYS A 256 -3.64 18.62 16.40
C LYS A 256 -4.55 17.74 17.23
N ASN A 257 -5.84 18.06 17.29
CA ASN A 257 -6.83 17.28 18.05
C ASN A 257 -6.95 15.84 17.55
N ILE A 258 -6.91 15.62 16.24
CA ILE A 258 -6.95 14.27 15.66
C ILE A 258 -5.65 13.51 15.97
N LEU A 259 -4.50 14.11 15.72
CA LEU A 259 -3.21 13.42 15.87
C LEU A 259 -2.84 13.13 17.33
N HIS A 260 -3.37 13.91 18.28
CA HIS A 260 -3.16 13.73 19.72
C HIS A 260 -4.19 12.81 20.38
N LEU A 261 -5.06 12.15 19.61
CA LEU A 261 -5.97 11.13 20.15
C LEU A 261 -5.18 10.06 20.91
N GLN A 262 -5.61 9.79 22.14
CA GLN A 262 -4.96 8.79 22.99
C GLN A 262 -5.04 7.41 22.35
N GLY A 263 -3.88 6.75 22.21
CA GLY A 263 -3.80 5.41 21.62
C GLY A 263 -3.72 5.38 20.10
N LEU A 264 -3.60 6.53 19.42
CA LEU A 264 -3.32 6.57 18.00
C LEU A 264 -1.91 6.03 17.71
N ASP A 265 -1.80 5.06 16.79
CA ASP A 265 -0.53 4.46 16.37
C ASP A 265 -0.05 5.02 15.03
N GLY A 266 -0.97 5.45 14.16
CA GLY A 266 -0.62 6.03 12.87
C GLY A 266 -1.74 6.83 12.22
N ALA A 267 -1.38 7.55 11.16
CA ALA A 267 -2.33 8.32 10.36
C ALA A 267 -1.97 8.24 8.87
N VAL A 268 -2.98 8.16 8.01
CA VAL A 268 -2.83 8.37 6.58
C VAL A 268 -3.17 9.83 6.30
N LEU A 269 -2.22 10.61 5.79
CA LEU A 269 -2.45 11.98 5.37
C LEU A 269 -2.71 11.97 3.86
N GLU A 270 -3.95 12.23 3.43
CA GLU A 270 -4.24 12.37 2.00
C GLU A 270 -3.94 13.81 1.58
N ALA A 271 -2.73 14.04 1.06
CA ALA A 271 -2.24 15.35 0.65
C ALA A 271 -2.48 15.65 -0.83
N TYR A 272 -2.20 16.88 -1.26
CA TYR A 272 -2.48 17.32 -2.62
C TYR A 272 -1.39 16.87 -3.60
N GLY A 273 -1.79 16.44 -4.80
CA GLY A 273 -0.88 16.17 -5.91
C GLY A 273 0.22 15.18 -5.50
N THR A 274 1.48 15.59 -5.63
CA THR A 274 2.67 14.77 -5.34
C THR A 274 3.08 14.75 -3.86
N GLY A 275 2.16 15.00 -2.92
CA GLY A 275 2.45 15.04 -1.48
C GLY A 275 2.66 16.45 -0.91
N ASN A 276 1.85 17.41 -1.35
CA ASN A 276 1.94 18.80 -0.92
C ASN A 276 0.93 19.12 0.19
N ALA A 277 1.37 19.84 1.23
CA ALA A 277 0.54 20.28 2.34
C ALA A 277 0.81 21.75 2.69
N PRO A 278 -0.03 22.38 3.54
CA PRO A 278 0.24 23.71 4.09
C PRO A 278 1.62 23.79 4.76
N THR A 279 2.30 24.93 4.58
CA THR A 279 3.65 25.19 5.12
C THR A 279 3.64 25.99 6.42
N ASP A 280 2.46 26.40 6.89
CA ASP A 280 2.32 27.19 8.11
C ASP A 280 2.73 26.37 9.35
N PRO A 281 3.51 26.94 10.28
CA PRO A 281 3.90 26.27 11.53
C PRO A 281 2.72 25.70 12.33
N ASP A 282 1.57 26.38 12.38
CA ASP A 282 0.39 25.90 13.11
C ASP A 282 -0.13 24.56 12.55
N PHE A 283 0.11 24.29 11.27
CA PHE A 283 -0.19 23.01 10.63
C PHE A 283 0.94 21.99 10.81
N LEU A 284 2.19 22.41 10.62
CA LEU A 284 3.33 21.49 10.57
C LEU A 284 3.84 21.05 11.94
N ASP A 285 3.74 21.90 12.96
CA ASP A 285 4.32 21.63 14.28
C ASP A 285 3.61 20.48 15.02
N PRO A 286 2.26 20.36 15.02
CA PRO A 286 1.57 19.20 15.58
C PRO A 286 2.01 17.85 14.98
N ILE A 287 2.43 17.84 13.72
CA ILE A 287 2.98 16.64 13.05
C ILE A 287 4.35 16.31 13.64
N GLY A 288 5.23 17.31 13.78
CA GLY A 288 6.59 17.14 14.30
C GLY A 288 6.64 16.72 15.76
N GLU A 289 5.70 17.20 16.60
CA GLU A 289 5.53 16.81 18.01
C GLU A 289 5.34 15.28 18.23
N LEU A 290 5.00 14.56 17.16
CA LEU A 290 4.63 13.16 17.15
C LEU A 290 5.55 12.28 16.27
N GLU A 291 6.64 12.83 15.71
CA GLU A 291 7.57 12.12 14.80
C GLU A 291 7.98 10.75 15.36
N ASP A 292 8.35 10.67 16.65
CA ASP A 292 8.79 9.43 17.29
C ASP A 292 7.64 8.59 17.90
N LYS A 293 6.42 9.13 17.92
CA LYS A 293 5.27 8.55 18.63
C LYS A 293 4.30 7.82 17.72
N ILE A 294 4.04 8.31 16.52
CA ILE A 294 3.10 7.67 15.57
C ILE A 294 3.72 7.58 14.18
N ALA A 295 3.19 6.69 13.33
CA ALA A 295 3.59 6.64 11.92
C ALA A 295 2.59 7.44 11.07
N ILE A 296 3.04 8.51 10.43
CA ILE A 296 2.21 9.32 9.52
C ILE A 296 2.67 9.03 8.09
N LEU A 297 1.76 8.52 7.26
CA LEU A 297 2.02 8.18 5.86
C LEU A 297 1.31 9.16 4.93
N ASP A 298 2.07 9.84 4.09
CA ASP A 298 1.53 10.74 3.06
C ASP A 298 1.15 9.95 1.79
N VAL A 299 -0.09 10.13 1.34
CA VAL A 299 -0.63 9.59 0.09
C VAL A 299 -1.31 10.69 -0.71
N SER A 300 -1.41 10.52 -2.03
CA SER A 300 -2.10 11.50 -2.87
C SER A 300 -3.62 11.38 -2.73
N GLN A 301 -4.30 12.53 -2.79
CA GLN A 301 -5.74 12.59 -3.06
C GLN A 301 -6.10 12.25 -4.50
N CYS A 302 -5.14 12.32 -5.42
CA CYS A 302 -5.33 11.96 -6.81
C CYS A 302 -5.39 10.43 -6.95
N GLU A 303 -6.26 9.94 -7.84
CA GLU A 303 -6.39 8.50 -8.09
C GLU A 303 -5.11 7.89 -8.71
N GLU A 304 -4.42 8.66 -9.55
CA GLU A 304 -3.20 8.26 -10.24
C GLU A 304 -2.03 9.19 -9.88
N GLY A 305 -0.84 8.62 -9.82
CA GLY A 305 0.41 9.33 -9.54
C GLY A 305 1.11 8.81 -8.29
N GLU A 306 2.19 9.50 -7.91
CA GLU A 306 3.03 9.11 -6.77
C GLU A 306 3.40 10.32 -5.91
N VAL A 307 3.50 10.09 -4.60
CA VAL A 307 4.01 11.04 -3.62
C VAL A 307 5.54 11.10 -3.72
N ARG A 308 6.06 12.33 -3.87
CA ARG A 308 7.50 12.63 -3.91
C ARG A 308 7.84 13.71 -2.89
N LEU A 309 7.91 13.28 -1.62
CA LEU A 309 8.28 14.16 -0.52
C LEU A 309 9.67 14.78 -0.76
N GLY A 310 9.79 16.10 -0.55
CA GLY A 310 11.03 16.85 -0.74
C GLY A 310 11.32 17.33 -2.17
N GLN A 311 10.44 17.06 -3.14
CA GLN A 311 10.54 17.65 -4.49
C GLN A 311 10.19 19.15 -4.48
N TYR A 312 9.21 19.54 -3.68
CA TYR A 312 8.76 20.92 -3.48
C TYR A 312 8.90 21.35 -2.02
N GLU A 313 9.00 22.66 -1.76
CA GLU A 313 9.03 23.25 -0.42
C GLU A 313 7.87 22.77 0.46
N THR A 314 6.68 22.69 -0.12
CA THR A 314 5.44 22.22 0.51
C THR A 314 5.51 20.77 0.99
N GLY A 315 6.26 19.90 0.31
CA GLY A 315 6.50 18.52 0.74
C GLY A 315 7.71 18.37 1.67
N ALA A 316 8.67 19.31 1.61
CA ALA A 316 9.84 19.32 2.48
C ALA A 316 9.48 19.55 3.95
N GLY A 317 8.44 20.36 4.22
CA GLY A 317 7.87 20.55 5.56
C GLY A 317 7.48 19.21 6.20
N LEU A 318 6.63 18.42 5.54
CA LEU A 318 6.22 17.09 6.01
C LEU A 318 7.41 16.14 6.21
N LEU A 319 8.32 16.07 5.22
CA LEU A 319 9.50 15.21 5.29
C LEU A 319 10.39 15.53 6.50
N SER A 320 10.58 16.82 6.80
CA SER A 320 11.37 17.27 7.95
C SER A 320 10.77 16.86 9.30
N ARG A 321 9.45 16.70 9.38
CA ARG A 321 8.71 16.20 10.57
C ARG A 321 8.57 14.67 10.61
N GLY A 322 9.27 13.96 9.74
CA GLY A 322 9.31 12.49 9.75
C GLY A 322 8.11 11.80 9.11
N VAL A 323 7.25 12.53 8.39
CA VAL A 323 6.17 11.94 7.58
C VAL A 323 6.78 11.01 6.53
N LEU A 324 6.19 9.83 6.39
CA LEU A 324 6.57 8.74 5.48
C LEU A 324 5.99 8.96 4.09
N SER A 325 6.68 8.52 3.04
CA SER A 325 6.18 8.57 1.67
C SER A 325 5.41 7.30 1.32
N GLY A 326 4.16 7.44 0.87
CA GLY A 326 3.35 6.33 0.36
C GLY A 326 3.63 5.95 -1.09
N ALA A 327 4.56 6.62 -1.78
CA ALA A 327 4.77 6.44 -3.22
C ALA A 327 3.42 6.50 -3.98
N ASP A 328 3.08 5.46 -4.74
CA ASP A 328 1.86 5.35 -5.56
C ASP A 328 0.78 4.41 -4.95
N ILE A 329 0.84 4.16 -3.63
CA ILE A 329 -0.16 3.37 -2.91
C ILE A 329 -1.54 4.07 -2.91
N THR A 330 -2.63 3.30 -2.94
CA THR A 330 -3.98 3.86 -2.74
C THR A 330 -4.23 4.21 -1.28
N ALA A 331 -5.16 5.14 -1.02
CA ALA A 331 -5.50 5.55 0.35
C ALA A 331 -6.05 4.39 1.20
N GLU A 332 -6.87 3.52 0.60
CA GLU A 332 -7.43 2.34 1.25
C GLU A 332 -6.34 1.33 1.61
N ALA A 333 -5.40 1.09 0.69
CA ALA A 333 -4.28 0.19 0.94
C ALA A 333 -3.31 0.76 1.99
N ALA A 334 -3.06 2.08 1.98
CA ALA A 334 -2.27 2.76 3.00
C ALA A 334 -2.86 2.59 4.41
N LEU A 335 -4.18 2.80 4.55
CA LEU A 335 -4.87 2.62 5.83
C LEU A 335 -4.69 1.18 6.33
N CYS A 336 -4.94 0.20 5.46
CA CYS A 336 -4.80 -1.21 5.79
C CYS A 336 -3.35 -1.60 6.11
N LYS A 337 -2.38 -1.06 5.37
CA LYS A 337 -0.94 -1.29 5.59
C LYS A 337 -0.52 -0.79 6.97
N LEU A 338 -0.89 0.44 7.34
CA LEU A 338 -0.63 0.98 8.67
C LEU A 338 -1.26 0.11 9.75
N LEU A 339 -2.54 -0.24 9.60
CA LEU A 339 -3.25 -1.10 10.57
C LEU A 339 -2.53 -2.43 10.78
N VAL A 340 -2.16 -3.12 9.70
CA VAL A 340 -1.52 -4.44 9.77
C VAL A 340 -0.10 -4.35 10.31
N VAL A 341 0.74 -3.45 9.78
CA VAL A 341 2.15 -3.34 10.17
C VAL A 341 2.29 -2.88 11.62
N LEU A 342 1.48 -1.90 12.05
CA LEU A 342 1.56 -1.37 13.42
C LEU A 342 0.95 -2.30 14.48
N SER A 343 0.12 -3.27 14.07
CA SER A 343 -0.43 -4.29 14.98
C SER A 343 0.57 -5.42 15.29
N ASP A 344 1.72 -5.50 14.59
CA ASP A 344 2.71 -6.53 14.85
C ASP A 344 3.62 -6.14 16.03
N LYS A 345 3.29 -6.67 17.22
CA LYS A 345 4.02 -6.41 18.48
C LYS A 345 5.47 -6.90 18.48
N ASN A 346 5.87 -7.73 17.51
CA ASN A 346 7.25 -8.17 17.38
C ASN A 346 8.11 -7.16 16.63
N VAL A 347 7.49 -6.15 16.01
CA VAL A 347 8.14 -5.13 15.21
C VAL A 347 8.23 -3.83 16.02
N LYS A 348 9.46 -3.32 16.19
CA LYS A 348 9.66 -2.01 16.81
C LYS A 348 9.16 -0.91 15.89
N ARG A 349 8.69 0.21 16.45
CA ARG A 349 8.11 1.33 15.68
C ARG A 349 9.00 1.83 14.53
N GLU A 350 10.30 1.97 14.76
CA GLU A 350 11.23 2.39 13.70
C GLU A 350 11.34 1.37 12.56
N GLU A 351 11.28 0.08 12.87
CA GLU A 351 11.23 -0.97 11.86
C GLU A 351 9.87 -0.99 11.15
N ALA A 352 8.77 -0.75 11.87
CA ALA A 352 7.44 -0.63 11.29
C ALA A 352 7.38 0.52 10.28
N LYS A 353 7.91 1.72 10.62
CA LYS A 353 8.02 2.85 9.68
C LYS A 353 8.81 2.48 8.42
N ARG A 354 9.91 1.73 8.58
CA ARG A 354 10.69 1.22 7.45
C ARG A 354 9.89 0.25 6.58
N MET A 355 9.15 -0.68 7.17
CA MET A 355 8.26 -1.60 6.45
C MET A 355 7.11 -0.87 5.74
N ILE A 356 6.58 0.21 6.33
CA ILE A 356 5.51 1.03 5.75
C ILE A 356 5.98 1.70 4.45
N GLU A 357 7.23 2.12 4.36
CA GLU A 357 7.81 2.71 3.14
C GLU A 357 8.28 1.66 2.10
N GLN A 358 8.24 0.36 2.41
CA GLN A 358 8.64 -0.74 1.52
C GLN A 358 7.45 -1.40 0.83
N ASN A 359 7.65 -1.93 -0.38
CA ASN A 359 6.66 -2.79 -1.03
C ASN A 359 6.58 -4.15 -0.32
N LEU A 360 5.43 -4.46 0.30
CA LEU A 360 5.25 -5.69 1.08
C LEU A 360 4.47 -6.78 0.33
N ALA A 361 3.52 -6.36 -0.50
CA ALA A 361 2.54 -7.23 -1.15
C ALA A 361 2.12 -6.71 -2.55
N GLY A 362 2.94 -5.88 -3.19
CA GLY A 362 2.71 -5.34 -4.53
C GLY A 362 1.88 -4.05 -4.57
N GLU A 363 1.61 -3.43 -3.41
CA GLU A 363 0.74 -2.25 -3.23
C GLU A 363 1.31 -0.94 -3.78
N GLN A 364 2.63 -0.88 -3.97
CA GLN A 364 3.36 0.28 -4.47
C GLN A 364 4.45 -0.18 -5.43
N SER A 365 4.81 0.67 -6.39
CA SER A 365 5.75 0.36 -7.48
C SER A 365 7.20 0.51 -7.06
N GLN A 366 7.43 1.21 -5.94
CA GLN A 366 8.76 1.52 -5.43
C GLN A 366 8.79 1.32 -3.92
N SER A 367 9.85 0.69 -3.43
CA SER A 367 10.22 0.74 -2.02
C SER A 367 11.04 2.01 -1.77
N VAL A 368 10.75 2.72 -0.69
CA VAL A 368 11.45 3.94 -0.29
C VAL A 368 12.39 3.61 0.86
N LEU A 369 13.70 3.76 0.63
CA LEU A 369 14.72 3.65 1.65
C LEU A 369 15.08 5.05 2.15
N ARG A 370 14.58 5.38 3.33
CA ARG A 370 14.91 6.60 4.06
C ARG A 370 16.16 6.40 4.89
N ILE A 371 17.14 7.27 4.72
CA ILE A 371 18.37 7.29 5.49
C ILE A 371 18.52 8.66 6.14
N ARG A 372 18.43 8.67 7.47
CA ARG A 372 18.87 9.83 8.26
C ARG A 372 20.39 9.85 8.24
N LEU A 373 20.93 11.00 7.88
CA LEU A 373 22.35 11.22 7.75
C LEU A 373 22.86 11.99 8.98
N GLU A 374 23.80 11.41 9.70
CA GLU A 374 24.38 11.98 10.93
C GLU A 374 25.68 12.73 10.64
N LYS A 375 25.88 13.87 11.32
CA LYS A 375 27.11 14.67 11.23
C LYS A 375 28.28 13.93 11.86
N THR A 376 29.27 13.53 11.06
CA THR A 376 30.62 13.22 11.52
C THR A 376 31.54 14.35 11.05
N THR A 377 31.96 15.21 11.98
CA THR A 377 32.98 16.23 11.69
C THR A 377 34.35 15.63 11.92
N ASP A 378 35.16 15.56 10.86
CA ASP A 378 36.60 15.46 10.99
C ASP A 378 37.15 16.88 11.04
N ALA A 379 37.65 17.32 12.19
CA ALA A 379 38.03 18.71 12.45
C ALA A 379 39.20 19.22 11.57
N ALA A 380 39.82 18.35 10.78
CA ALA A 380 40.98 18.65 9.94
C ALA A 380 40.65 19.02 8.48
N GLN A 381 39.40 18.86 8.02
CA GLN A 381 38.95 19.21 6.67
C GLN A 381 37.55 19.82 6.77
N ASP A 382 37.26 20.88 6.01
CA ASP A 382 35.93 21.49 5.94
C ASP A 382 34.86 20.55 5.34
N ARG A 383 34.55 19.47 6.07
CA ARG A 383 33.92 18.24 5.58
C ARG A 383 32.86 17.75 6.55
N LEU A 384 31.65 17.60 6.04
CA LEU A 384 30.54 16.95 6.72
C LEU A 384 30.38 15.56 6.10
N ASP A 385 30.98 14.58 6.75
CA ASP A 385 30.76 13.18 6.40
C ASP A 385 29.46 12.72 7.04
N LEU A 386 28.51 12.33 6.20
CA LEU A 386 27.25 11.78 6.66
C LEU A 386 27.38 10.26 6.74
N LEU A 387 27.96 9.78 7.83
CA LEU A 387 28.37 8.38 8.00
C LEU A 387 27.74 7.76 9.25
N SER A 388 26.48 7.39 9.14
CA SER A 388 25.87 6.38 10.00
C SER A 388 24.44 6.18 9.52
N ALA A 389 24.15 4.95 9.12
CA ALA A 389 22.79 4.53 8.85
C ALA A 389 22.65 3.14 9.46
N PRO A 390 22.41 3.08 10.78
CA PRO A 390 22.59 1.86 11.58
C PRO A 390 21.71 0.69 11.13
N ASN A 391 20.68 0.95 10.30
CA ASN A 391 19.71 -0.03 9.81
C ASN A 391 19.69 -0.22 8.27
N GLN A 392 20.75 0.18 7.54
CA GLN A 392 20.80 0.05 6.08
C GLN A 392 20.92 -1.41 5.59
N PRO A 393 20.28 -1.77 4.45
CA PRO A 393 20.64 -2.99 3.74
C PRO A 393 22.11 -2.88 3.29
N ARG A 394 22.93 -3.87 3.69
CA ARG A 394 24.38 -3.89 3.41
C ARG A 394 24.72 -3.88 1.91
N HIS A 395 23.75 -4.22 1.07
CA HIS A 395 23.84 -4.18 -0.38
C HIS A 395 22.52 -3.69 -0.95
N TRP A 396 22.58 -2.75 -1.89
CA TRP A 396 21.44 -2.42 -2.74
C TRP A 396 21.81 -2.56 -4.21
N ASP A 397 20.80 -2.87 -5.02
CA ASP A 397 20.95 -2.99 -6.47
C ASP A 397 20.76 -1.61 -7.11
N THR A 398 21.85 -0.99 -7.56
CA THR A 398 21.80 0.34 -8.19
C THR A 398 20.97 0.35 -9.47
N ARG A 399 20.75 -0.82 -10.12
CA ARG A 399 19.88 -0.95 -11.29
C ARG A 399 18.40 -0.78 -10.96
N LYS A 400 18.03 -0.90 -9.68
CA LYS A 400 16.65 -0.73 -9.18
C LYS A 400 16.36 0.72 -8.79
N ILE A 401 17.37 1.59 -8.72
CA ILE A 401 17.19 2.99 -8.36
C ILE A 401 16.37 3.68 -9.46
N SER A 402 15.20 4.20 -9.11
CA SER A 402 14.41 5.07 -9.99
C SER A 402 14.64 6.54 -9.69
N HIS A 403 14.89 6.88 -8.43
CA HIS A 403 15.08 8.25 -7.99
C HIS A 403 15.87 8.30 -6.69
N VAL A 404 16.72 9.31 -6.53
CA VAL A 404 17.42 9.59 -5.27
C VAL A 404 17.35 11.07 -4.96
N THR A 405 16.91 11.40 -3.75
CA THR A 405 16.85 12.79 -3.28
C THR A 405 17.63 12.93 -1.99
N LEU A 406 18.53 13.90 -1.92
CA LEU A 406 19.12 14.37 -0.67
C LEU A 406 18.45 15.68 -0.28
N THR A 407 17.91 15.75 0.94
CA THR A 407 17.32 16.97 1.49
C THR A 407 18.02 17.36 2.78
N LEU A 408 18.43 18.63 2.85
CA LEU A 408 19.03 19.26 4.02
C LEU A 408 18.04 20.24 4.63
N PHE A 409 17.91 20.21 5.95
CA PHE A 409 17.00 21.03 6.73
C PHE A 409 17.76 21.81 7.80
N GLY A 410 17.21 22.96 8.19
CA GLY A 410 17.81 23.77 9.26
C GLY A 410 19.13 24.41 8.86
N ILE A 411 19.30 24.72 7.56
CA ILE A 411 20.57 25.29 7.08
C ILE A 411 20.66 26.73 7.59
N SER A 412 21.71 27.01 8.36
CA SER A 412 22.01 28.32 8.95
C SER A 412 23.51 28.59 8.97
N THR A 413 23.90 29.87 9.09
CA THR A 413 25.29 30.25 9.31
C THR A 413 25.54 30.66 10.77
N ASN A 414 26.78 30.54 11.26
CA ASN A 414 27.21 30.85 12.63
C ASN A 414 27.36 32.36 12.91
N ALA A 415 26.84 33.23 12.06
CA ALA A 415 26.95 34.67 12.26
C ALA A 415 25.84 35.16 13.21
N ASP A 416 26.24 35.64 14.39
CA ASP A 416 25.40 36.44 15.31
C ASP A 416 24.97 37.81 14.69
N ASP A 417 25.37 38.11 13.45
CA ASP A 417 25.02 39.33 12.74
C ASP A 417 23.90 39.08 11.73
N ALA A 418 22.75 39.72 11.97
CA ALA A 418 21.56 39.72 11.12
C ALA A 418 21.75 40.36 9.71
N SER A 419 22.99 40.52 9.24
CA SER A 419 23.36 41.18 7.98
C SER A 419 23.68 40.24 6.81
N GLU A 420 23.71 38.91 7.00
CA GLU A 420 24.05 37.94 5.95
C GLU A 420 22.85 37.20 5.35
N VAL A 421 21.78 37.93 5.03
CA VAL A 421 20.79 37.43 4.07
C VAL A 421 21.47 37.40 2.69
N GLY A 422 21.69 36.21 2.12
CA GLY A 422 22.29 36.07 0.78
C GLY A 422 23.60 35.28 0.68
N SER A 423 24.08 34.64 1.75
CA SER A 423 25.28 33.80 1.69
C SER A 423 25.07 32.59 0.76
N GLN A 424 26.04 32.35 -0.13
CA GLN A 424 26.07 31.23 -1.05
C GLN A 424 26.84 30.07 -0.44
N ILE A 425 26.19 28.91 -0.32
CA ILE A 425 26.88 27.68 0.05
C ILE A 425 27.13 26.86 -1.21
N GLU A 426 28.39 26.55 -1.46
CA GLU A 426 28.81 25.49 -2.39
C GLU A 426 28.75 24.15 -1.64
N LEU A 427 27.90 23.23 -2.11
CA LEU A 427 27.84 21.86 -1.61
C LEU A 427 28.33 20.90 -2.68
N HIS A 428 29.37 20.15 -2.35
CA HIS A 428 29.83 19.04 -3.16
C HIS A 428 29.28 17.73 -2.63
N VAL A 429 28.52 17.01 -3.46
CA VAL A 429 27.95 15.72 -3.08
C VAL A 429 28.77 14.60 -3.70
N ASN A 430 29.33 13.72 -2.87
CA ASN A 430 30.02 12.51 -3.32
C ASN A 430 29.36 11.28 -2.70
N LEU A 431 29.18 10.21 -3.49
CA LEU A 431 28.57 8.94 -3.04
C LEU A 431 29.61 7.88 -2.63
N GLU A 432 30.90 8.13 -2.87
CA GLU A 432 32.04 7.37 -2.32
C GLU A 432 32.63 8.06 -1.09
N ALA A 433 32.82 7.33 0.02
CA ALA A 433 33.44 7.88 1.22
C ALA A 433 34.93 8.17 1.08
N GLY A 434 35.40 9.14 1.88
CA GLY A 434 36.82 9.31 2.18
C GLY A 434 37.59 10.04 1.10
N ARG A 435 36.94 10.48 0.03
CA ARG A 435 37.57 11.20 -1.08
C ARG A 435 36.98 12.59 -1.20
N SER A 436 37.85 13.60 -1.21
CA SER A 436 37.47 14.95 -1.62
C SER A 436 36.78 14.88 -2.99
N PRO A 437 35.76 15.71 -3.22
CA PRO A 437 35.04 15.69 -4.47
C PRO A 437 36.02 16.03 -5.59
N LYS A 438 36.13 15.15 -6.57
CA LYS A 438 36.81 15.47 -7.83
C LYS A 438 35.72 15.61 -8.87
N GLN A 439 35.62 16.80 -9.49
CA GLN A 439 34.63 17.07 -10.54
C GLN A 439 34.64 16.02 -11.67
N ASN A 440 35.76 15.32 -11.88
CA ASN A 440 35.91 14.28 -12.89
C ASN A 440 35.69 12.85 -12.36
N SER A 441 35.15 12.66 -11.15
CA SER A 441 34.83 11.35 -10.58
C SER A 441 33.40 10.93 -10.96
N SER A 442 33.19 9.65 -11.27
CA SER A 442 31.85 9.09 -11.52
C SER A 442 30.93 9.11 -10.28
N SER A 443 31.49 9.38 -9.10
CA SER A 443 30.78 9.50 -7.83
C SER A 443 30.45 10.94 -7.42
N TYR A 444 30.87 11.93 -8.21
CA TYR A 444 30.61 13.35 -7.95
C TYR A 444 29.28 13.80 -8.52
N ALA A 445 28.35 14.21 -7.66
CA ALA A 445 27.00 14.56 -8.07
C ALA A 445 26.81 16.01 -8.50
N GLY A 446 27.77 16.87 -8.22
CA GLY A 446 27.74 18.26 -8.61
C GLY A 446 28.20 19.21 -7.52
N THR A 447 28.47 20.44 -7.94
CA THR A 447 28.55 21.64 -7.10
C THR A 447 27.16 22.24 -7.11
N PHE A 448 26.56 22.46 -5.95
CA PHE A 448 25.31 23.18 -5.85
C PHE A 448 25.52 24.48 -5.10
N MET A 449 25.17 25.60 -5.75
CA MET A 449 25.11 26.92 -5.12
C MET A 449 23.70 27.13 -4.58
N LYS A 450 23.57 27.34 -3.28
CA LYS A 450 22.28 27.68 -2.65
C LYS A 450 22.40 29.01 -1.93
N ASN A 451 21.50 29.94 -2.25
CA ASN A 451 21.36 31.22 -1.54
C ASN A 451 20.51 30.98 -0.30
N ILE A 452 21.03 31.28 0.89
CA ILE A 452 20.21 31.30 2.11
C ILE A 452 19.47 32.64 2.15
N MET A 453 18.24 32.63 1.64
CA MET A 453 17.37 33.82 1.58
C MET A 453 16.54 33.99 2.87
N GLN A 454 16.27 32.90 3.60
CA GLN A 454 15.55 32.85 4.88
C GLN A 454 16.17 31.74 5.75
N SER A 455 16.20 31.92 7.07
CA SER A 455 16.68 30.93 8.03
C SER A 455 15.53 30.46 8.92
N PRO A 456 15.31 29.14 9.12
CA PRO A 456 16.08 28.04 8.55
C PRO A 456 15.77 27.78 7.07
N ALA A 457 16.81 27.62 6.24
CA ALA A 457 16.66 27.24 4.84
C ALA A 457 16.58 25.71 4.68
N PHE A 458 15.94 25.28 3.60
CA PHE A 458 15.99 23.90 3.12
C PHE A 458 16.68 23.84 1.75
N ALA A 459 17.32 22.71 1.45
CA ALA A 459 17.86 22.45 0.13
C ALA A 459 17.65 21.00 -0.26
N SER A 460 17.11 20.78 -1.46
CA SER A 460 16.92 19.45 -2.04
C SER A 460 17.79 19.28 -3.28
N PHE A 461 18.34 18.07 -3.45
CA PHE A 461 19.25 17.68 -4.54
C PHE A 461 18.77 16.37 -5.13
N ASP A 462 18.56 16.35 -6.45
CA ASP A 462 18.37 15.11 -7.20
C ASP A 462 19.75 14.50 -7.46
N LEU A 463 19.97 13.29 -6.94
CA LEU A 463 21.23 12.56 -7.06
C LEU A 463 21.09 11.31 -7.95
N THR A 464 19.97 11.18 -8.69
CA THR A 464 19.60 9.96 -9.41
C THR A 464 20.67 9.50 -10.40
N ASP A 465 21.16 10.41 -11.25
CA ASP A 465 22.16 10.10 -12.28
C ASP A 465 23.46 9.58 -11.67
N VAL A 466 23.87 10.16 -10.55
CA VAL A 466 25.15 9.86 -9.91
C VAL A 466 25.04 8.64 -9.00
N ALA A 467 23.88 8.42 -8.38
CA ALA A 467 23.63 7.20 -7.63
C ALA A 467 23.61 5.95 -8.52
N SER A 468 23.17 6.12 -9.76
CA SER A 468 23.16 5.05 -10.76
C SER A 468 24.56 4.68 -11.28
N SER A 469 25.55 5.58 -11.15
CA SER A 469 26.94 5.36 -11.59
C SER A 469 27.88 4.83 -10.50
N VAL A 470 27.39 4.63 -9.27
CA VAL A 470 28.17 4.04 -8.16
C VAL A 470 28.15 2.51 -8.26
N ALA A 471 29.26 1.86 -7.88
CA ALA A 471 29.38 0.41 -7.92
C ALA A 471 28.27 -0.27 -7.07
N PRO A 472 27.60 -1.33 -7.60
CA PRO A 472 26.61 -2.09 -6.84
C PRO A 472 27.17 -2.62 -5.52
N GLY A 473 26.36 -2.57 -4.45
CA GLY A 473 26.67 -3.26 -3.20
C GLY A 473 27.39 -2.44 -2.12
N ALA A 474 27.68 -1.16 -2.33
CA ALA A 474 27.99 -0.22 -1.24
C ALA A 474 26.89 0.86 -1.18
N PRO A 475 26.34 1.19 0.00
CA PRO A 475 25.45 2.34 0.10
C PRO A 475 26.21 3.61 -0.33
N PRO A 476 25.58 4.53 -1.09
CA PRO A 476 25.85 5.94 -1.01
C PRO A 476 26.20 6.42 0.36
N ARG A 477 27.50 6.63 0.51
CA ARG A 477 28.04 7.44 1.57
C ARG A 477 28.10 8.85 1.03
N VAL A 478 27.19 9.69 1.51
CA VAL A 478 27.10 11.08 1.11
C VAL A 478 28.15 11.87 1.89
N SER A 479 29.15 12.40 1.18
CA SER A 479 30.05 13.40 1.76
C SER A 479 29.63 14.78 1.25
N LEU A 480 29.46 15.74 2.14
CA LEU A 480 29.21 17.15 1.84
C LEU A 480 30.45 17.96 2.17
N PHE A 481 30.92 18.76 1.22
CA PHE A 481 31.98 19.73 1.43
C PHE A 481 31.43 21.12 1.23
N ALA A 482 31.76 22.04 2.13
CA ALA A 482 31.45 23.45 2.01
C ALA A 482 32.75 24.25 2.16
N ALA A 483 32.92 25.29 1.34
CA ALA A 483 34.14 26.11 1.34
C ALA A 483 34.47 26.74 2.70
N ASP A 484 33.45 26.96 3.54
CA ASP A 484 33.56 27.54 4.89
C ASP A 484 32.71 26.74 5.91
N ILE A 485 32.90 25.42 6.03
CA ILE A 485 32.00 24.56 6.83
C ILE A 485 31.90 24.96 8.30
N HIS A 486 32.93 25.62 8.84
CA HIS A 486 32.95 26.16 10.19
C HIS A 486 31.86 27.22 10.42
N THR A 487 31.36 27.82 9.34
CA THR A 487 30.27 28.79 9.42
C THR A 487 28.90 28.16 9.23
N ILE A 488 28.75 26.90 8.80
CA ILE A 488 27.44 26.33 8.41
C ILE A 488 26.95 25.29 9.41
N LYS A 489 25.69 25.42 9.81
CA LYS A 489 24.92 24.44 10.59
C LYS A 489 23.85 23.80 9.69
N VAL A 490 23.71 22.48 9.81
CA VAL A 490 22.63 21.69 9.21
C VAL A 490 22.04 20.85 10.33
N GLU A 491 20.74 20.97 10.57
CA GLU A 491 20.07 20.29 11.68
C GLU A 491 19.73 18.84 11.34
N LYS A 492 19.27 18.61 10.11
CA LYS A 492 18.83 17.29 9.64
C LYS A 492 19.18 17.13 8.16
N ALA A 493 19.64 15.93 7.81
CA ALA A 493 19.86 15.54 6.43
C ALA A 493 19.18 14.18 6.19
N LEU A 494 18.38 14.09 5.12
CA LEU A 494 17.72 12.86 4.70
C LEU A 494 18.14 12.51 3.28
N LEU A 495 18.53 11.26 3.08
CA LEU A 495 18.68 10.65 1.77
C LEU A 495 17.51 9.69 1.55
N MET A 496 16.72 9.94 0.52
CA MET A 496 15.59 9.12 0.09
C MET A 496 15.99 8.38 -1.17
N LEU A 497 15.98 7.05 -1.14
CA LEU A 497 16.17 6.23 -2.33
C LEU A 497 14.87 5.53 -2.69
N PHE A 498 14.43 5.74 -3.92
CA PHE A 498 13.28 5.06 -4.47
C PHE A 498 13.79 3.89 -5.32
N LEU A 499 13.40 2.69 -4.91
CA LEU A 499 13.85 1.43 -5.48
C LEU A 499 12.67 0.74 -6.13
N ARG A 500 12.66 0.62 -7.46
CA ARG A 500 11.68 -0.22 -8.16
C ARG A 500 11.92 -1.67 -7.78
N ASP A 501 10.86 -2.37 -7.41
CA ASP A 501 10.96 -3.81 -7.38
C ASP A 501 11.13 -4.30 -8.81
N ALA A 502 12.20 -5.08 -9.02
CA ALA A 502 12.40 -5.69 -10.31
C ALA A 502 11.21 -6.64 -10.55
N SER A 503 10.47 -6.38 -11.62
CA SER A 503 9.93 -7.50 -12.39
C SER A 503 11.15 -8.29 -12.89
N GLU A 504 11.66 -9.20 -12.07
CA GLU A 504 12.81 -10.05 -12.42
C GLU A 504 12.47 -11.05 -13.50
#